data_AF-A0A4Z0BWZ7-F1
#
_entry.id   AF-A0A4Z0BWZ7-F1
#
_cell.length_a   1.000
_cell.length_b   1.000
_cell.length_c   1.000
_cell.angle_alpha   90.00
_cell.angle_beta   90.00
_cell.angle_gamma   90.00
#
_symmetry.space_group_name_H-M   'P 1'
#
loop_
_entity.id
_entity.type
_entity.pdbx_description
1 polymer ?
#
loop_
_entity_poly.entity_id
_entity_poly.type
_entity_poly.pdbx_seq_one_letter_code
_entity_poly.pdbx_strand_id
1 'polypeptide(L)'
;MAAALDCPMNTPAPANTTLHDAGRALWLATLSLMTAFMQTQAPAHRCLMARRIARNFETLREQECFSQDCRRQFARLGARWHAQADRLQGKPAPSRVQRVLGLIGLG
;
A
#
# COMPACT_ATOMS: atom_id res chain seq x y z
N MET A 1 -21.50 -51.52 -4.66
CA MET A 1 -21.72 -51.05 -6.05
C MET A 1 -21.82 -49.55 -6.02
N ALA A 2 -21.02 -48.89 -6.84
CA ALA A 2 -20.85 -47.44 -6.90
C ALA A 2 -21.87 -46.77 -7.85
N ALA A 3 -22.21 -45.51 -7.53
CA ALA A 3 -22.52 -44.42 -8.46
C ALA A 3 -22.36 -43.11 -7.64
N ALA A 4 -21.28 -42.32 -7.77
CA ALA A 4 -20.98 -41.37 -8.86
C ALA A 4 -22.14 -40.36 -9.03
N LEU A 5 -22.01 -39.14 -8.50
CA LEU A 5 -21.41 -37.94 -9.13
C LEU A 5 -22.55 -37.04 -9.64
N ASP A 6 -22.88 -35.99 -8.88
CA ASP A 6 -23.21 -34.66 -9.43
C ASP A 6 -23.37 -33.64 -8.29
N CYS A 7 -22.25 -33.01 -7.89
CA CYS A 7 -22.32 -31.67 -7.31
C CYS A 7 -21.96 -30.71 -8.44
N PRO A 8 -22.93 -30.08 -9.11
CA PRO A 8 -22.62 -29.14 -10.16
C PRO A 8 -22.12 -27.82 -9.56
N MET A 9 -21.25 -27.18 -10.34
CA MET A 9 -20.81 -25.78 -10.20
C MET A 9 -19.74 -25.48 -9.16
N ASN A 10 -18.54 -26.01 -9.43
CA ASN A 10 -17.36 -25.14 -9.38
C ASN A 10 -17.48 -24.09 -10.51
N THR A 11 -18.36 -23.11 -10.31
CA THR A 11 -18.37 -21.89 -11.12
C THR A 11 -17.07 -21.17 -10.80
N PRO A 12 -16.10 -21.03 -11.72
CA PRO A 12 -15.00 -20.12 -11.49
C PRO A 12 -15.63 -18.74 -11.34
N ALA A 13 -15.74 -18.27 -10.10
CA ALA A 13 -16.05 -16.87 -9.84
C ALA A 13 -15.08 -16.07 -10.72
N PRO A 14 -15.57 -15.13 -11.55
CA PRO A 14 -14.71 -14.46 -12.50
C PRO A 14 -13.57 -13.84 -11.72
N ALA A 15 -12.32 -14.22 -12.01
CA ALA A 15 -11.13 -13.85 -11.22
C ALA A 15 -11.01 -12.33 -10.95
N ASN A 16 -11.73 -11.52 -11.72
CA ASN A 16 -11.87 -10.08 -11.54
C ASN A 16 -12.61 -9.69 -10.25
N THR A 17 -13.60 -10.45 -9.77
CA THR A 17 -14.33 -10.15 -8.53
C THR A 17 -13.46 -10.38 -7.30
N THR A 18 -12.68 -11.47 -7.29
CA THR A 18 -11.75 -11.76 -6.18
C THR A 18 -10.64 -10.73 -6.08
N LEU A 19 -10.12 -10.25 -7.21
CA LEU A 19 -9.11 -9.20 -7.25
C LEU A 19 -9.67 -7.84 -6.81
N HIS A 20 -10.92 -7.53 -7.18
CA HIS A 20 -11.62 -6.33 -6.71
C HIS A 20 -11.88 -6.37 -5.19
N ASP A 21 -12.30 -7.51 -4.65
CA ASP A 21 -12.52 -7.70 -3.22
C ASP A 21 -11.22 -7.62 -2.42
N ALA A 22 -10.13 -8.19 -2.95
CA ALA A 22 -8.81 -8.06 -2.35
C ALA A 22 -8.33 -6.60 -2.30
N GLY A 23 -8.54 -5.84 -3.38
CA GLY A 23 -8.21 -4.41 -3.42
C GLY A 23 -9.05 -3.58 -2.45
N ARG A 24 -10.35 -3.87 -2.35
CA ARG A 24 -11.25 -3.23 -1.39
C ARG A 24 -10.85 -3.53 0.06
N ALA A 25 -10.56 -4.79 0.36
CA ALA A 25 -10.12 -5.20 1.70
C ALA A 25 -8.80 -4.50 2.08
N LEU A 26 -7.85 -4.43 1.15
CA LEU A 26 -6.58 -3.73 1.36
C LEU A 26 -6.77 -2.22 1.55
N TRP A 27 -7.68 -1.60 0.80
CA TRP A 27 -8.04 -0.19 0.98
C TRP A 27 -8.61 0.07 2.38
N LEU A 28 -9.57 -0.75 2.82
CA LEU A 28 -10.15 -0.66 4.17
C LEU A 28 -9.09 -0.84 5.26
N ALA A 29 -8.22 -1.84 5.13
CA ALA A 29 -7.11 -2.04 6.06
C ALA A 29 -6.16 -0.83 6.12
N THR A 30 -5.93 -0.17 4.98
CA THR A 30 -5.12 1.04 4.89
C THR A 30 -5.77 2.20 5.62
N LEU A 31 -7.07 2.43 5.42
CA LEU A 31 -7.83 3.45 6.14
C LEU A 31 -7.83 3.18 7.65
N SER A 32 -8.07 1.94 8.09
CA SER A 32 -8.01 1.57 9.51
C SER A 32 -6.64 1.85 10.12
N LEU A 33 -5.55 1.55 9.40
CA LEU A 33 -4.20 1.88 9.85
C LEU A 33 -3.95 3.39 9.93
N MET A 34 -4.45 4.18 8.98
CA MET A 34 -4.35 5.65 9.02
C MET A 34 -5.09 6.22 10.24
N THR A 35 -6.29 5.71 10.54
CA THR A 35 -7.06 6.09 11.73
C THR A 35 -6.31 5.74 13.01
N ALA A 36 -5.82 4.51 13.13
CA ALA A 36 -5.07 4.08 14.30
C ALA A 36 -3.75 4.87 14.46
N PHE A 37 -3.11 5.27 13.35
CA PHE A 37 -1.90 6.10 13.38
C PHE A 37 -2.17 7.49 13.98
N MET A 38 -3.35 8.07 13.76
CA MET A 38 -3.74 9.35 14.36
C MET A 38 -3.96 9.25 15.88
N GLN A 39 -4.41 8.09 16.36
CA GLN A 39 -4.66 7.83 17.79
C GLN A 39 -3.39 7.42 18.55
N THR A 40 -2.37 6.92 17.85
CA THR A 40 -1.15 6.40 18.47
C THR A 40 -0.20 7.54 18.84
N GLN A 41 0.21 7.62 20.12
CA GLN A 41 1.16 8.63 20.60
C GLN A 41 2.62 8.16 20.54
N ALA A 42 2.88 6.86 20.73
CA ALA A 42 4.24 6.31 20.78
C ALA A 42 4.98 6.44 19.43
N PRO A 43 6.10 7.19 19.34
CA PRO A 43 6.77 7.49 18.08
C PRO A 43 7.26 6.25 17.30
N ALA A 44 7.80 5.25 18.01
CA ALA A 44 8.27 4.01 17.40
C ALA A 44 7.13 3.23 16.73
N HIS A 45 5.98 3.11 17.39
CA HIS A 45 4.78 2.49 16.80
C HIS A 45 4.26 3.30 15.61
N ARG A 46 4.20 4.63 15.72
CA ARG A 46 3.80 5.50 14.60
C ARG A 46 4.69 5.28 13.38
N CYS A 47 6.00 5.10 13.58
CA CYS A 47 6.92 4.82 12.49
C CYS A 47 6.61 3.50 11.79
N LEU A 48 6.44 2.41 12.56
CA LEU A 48 6.09 1.10 12.00
C LEU A 48 4.76 1.15 11.22
N MET A 49 3.77 1.85 11.76
CA MET A 49 2.48 2.04 11.09
C MET A 49 2.62 2.85 9.80
N ALA A 50 3.39 3.95 9.80
CA ALA A 50 3.66 4.75 8.60
C ALA A 50 4.30 3.92 7.48
N ARG A 51 5.27 3.06 7.82
CA ARG A 51 5.88 2.11 6.86
C ARG A 51 4.88 1.10 6.32
N ARG A 52 4.01 0.58 7.19
CA ARG A 52 2.97 -0.39 6.78
C ARG A 52 1.94 0.26 5.86
N ILE A 53 1.50 1.48 6.16
CA ILE A 53 0.62 2.27 5.30
C ILE A 53 1.28 2.51 3.93
N ALA A 54 2.56 2.89 3.90
CA ALA A 54 3.30 3.09 2.64
C ALA A 54 3.33 1.81 1.78
N ARG A 55 3.64 0.65 2.38
CA ARG A 55 3.61 -0.65 1.69
C ARG A 55 2.23 -1.01 1.17
N ASN A 56 1.16 -0.75 1.92
CA ASN A 56 -0.19 -1.01 1.42
C ASN A 56 -0.50 -0.19 0.16
N PHE A 57 -0.05 1.07 0.09
CA PHE A 57 -0.20 1.88 -1.13
C PHE A 57 0.62 1.35 -2.31
N GLU A 58 1.82 0.81 -2.06
CA GLU A 58 2.61 0.13 -3.10
C GLU A 58 1.86 -1.10 -3.63
N THR A 59 1.30 -1.92 -2.75
CA THR A 59 0.50 -3.09 -3.13
C THR A 59 -0.78 -2.69 -3.88
N LEU A 60 -1.50 -1.65 -3.44
CA LEU A 60 -2.68 -1.12 -4.16
C LEU A 60 -2.32 -0.62 -5.56
N ARG A 61 -1.15 0.01 -5.73
CA ARG A 61 -0.65 0.49 -7.03
C ARG A 61 -0.36 -0.66 -8.00
N GLU A 62 0.06 -1.81 -7.47
CA GLU A 62 0.42 -2.99 -8.29
C GLU A 62 -0.79 -3.79 -8.76
N GLN A 63 -1.95 -3.60 -8.13
CA GLN A 63 -3.17 -4.28 -8.54
C GLN A 63 -3.68 -3.79 -9.90
N GLU A 64 -4.04 -4.75 -10.76
CA GLU A 64 -4.42 -4.47 -12.14
C GLU A 64 -5.77 -3.76 -12.27
N CYS A 65 -6.66 -3.93 -11.29
CA CYS A 65 -8.01 -3.36 -11.28
C CYS A 65 -8.07 -1.83 -11.20
N PHE A 66 -6.99 -1.15 -10.82
CA PHE A 66 -6.98 0.31 -10.70
C PHE A 66 -6.48 0.99 -11.98
N SER A 67 -7.11 2.11 -12.32
CA SER A 67 -6.69 2.99 -13.41
C SER A 67 -5.29 3.58 -13.17
N GLN A 68 -4.64 4.03 -14.24
CA GLN A 68 -3.31 4.66 -14.14
C GLN A 68 -3.32 5.89 -13.21
N ASP A 69 -4.41 6.65 -13.17
CA ASP A 69 -4.58 7.80 -12.28
C ASP A 69 -4.58 7.40 -10.81
N CYS A 70 -5.35 6.38 -10.45
CA CYS A 70 -5.36 5.83 -9.10
C CYS A 70 -3.96 5.34 -8.71
N ARG A 71 -3.27 4.62 -9.61
CA ARG A 71 -1.89 4.15 -9.37
C ARG A 71 -0.92 5.32 -9.15
N ARG A 72 -1.05 6.42 -9.89
CA ARG A 72 -0.25 7.66 -9.68
C ARG A 72 -0.55 8.28 -8.32
N GLN A 73 -1.81 8.33 -7.91
CA GLN A 73 -2.21 8.84 -6.58
C GLN A 73 -1.64 7.95 -5.46
N PHE A 74 -1.75 6.62 -5.57
CA PHE A 74 -1.18 5.69 -4.60
C PHE A 74 0.34 5.83 -4.49
N ALA A 75 1.06 5.99 -5.62
CA ALA A 75 2.51 6.24 -5.58
C ALA A 75 2.86 7.53 -4.83
N ARG A 76 2.11 8.62 -5.05
CA ARG A 76 2.29 9.88 -4.34
C ARG A 76 2.01 9.75 -2.84
N LEU A 77 0.94 9.05 -2.47
CA LEU A 77 0.59 8.80 -1.07
C LEU A 77 1.63 7.92 -0.38
N GLY A 78 2.05 6.82 -1.02
CA GLY A 78 3.11 5.94 -0.53
C GLY A 78 4.41 6.70 -0.25
N ALA A 79 4.86 7.54 -1.19
CA ALA A 79 6.05 8.36 -1.01
C ALA A 79 5.94 9.34 0.18
N ARG A 80 4.77 9.93 0.40
CA ARG A 80 4.53 10.80 1.56
C ARG A 80 4.59 10.03 2.88
N TRP A 81 4.06 8.81 2.92
CA TRP A 81 4.11 7.96 4.12
C TRP A 81 5.51 7.41 4.41
N HIS A 82 6.31 7.10 3.39
CA HIS A 82 7.74 6.81 3.56
C HIS A 82 8.48 8.00 4.17
N ALA A 83 8.29 9.20 3.60
CA ALA A 83 8.89 10.42 4.15
C ALA A 83 8.44 10.69 5.59
N GLN A 84 7.18 10.40 5.92
CA GLN A 84 6.66 10.51 7.29
C GLN A 84 7.34 9.49 8.22
N ALA A 85 7.51 8.25 7.78
CA ALA A 85 8.21 7.23 8.54
C ALA A 85 9.66 7.63 8.82
N ASP A 86 10.37 8.16 7.82
CA ASP A 86 11.76 8.62 7.96
C ASP A 86 11.87 9.76 8.98
N ARG A 87 10.96 10.75 8.93
CA ARG A 87 10.91 11.84 9.92
C ARG A 87 10.71 11.31 11.33
N LEU A 88 9.83 10.32 11.52
CA LEU A 88 9.57 9.71 12.83
C LEU A 88 10.76 8.90 13.37
N GLN A 89 11.68 8.45 12.50
CA GLN A 89 12.93 7.82 12.92
C GLN A 89 14.04 8.82 13.24
N GLY A 90 13.79 10.12 13.11
CA GLY A 90 14.84 11.13 13.20
C GLY A 90 15.80 11.11 12.02
N LYS A 91 15.44 10.46 10.89
CA LYS A 91 16.23 10.58 9.67
C LYS A 91 15.97 11.95 9.05
N PRO A 92 17.01 12.75 8.75
CA PRO A 92 16.80 13.99 8.03
C PRO A 92 16.20 13.67 6.67
N ALA A 93 15.12 14.36 6.31
CA ALA A 93 14.56 14.25 4.97
C ALA A 93 15.67 14.57 3.95
N PRO A 94 15.81 13.82 2.84
CA PRO A 94 16.83 14.12 1.84
C PRO A 94 16.63 15.57 1.41
N SER A 95 17.62 16.40 1.70
CA SER A 95 17.53 17.83 1.48
C SER A 95 17.29 18.06 -0.02
N ARG A 96 16.54 19.11 -0.36
CA ARG A 96 16.27 19.49 -1.76
C ARG A 96 17.57 19.62 -2.57
N VAL A 97 18.67 19.92 -1.87
CA VAL A 97 20.04 20.04 -2.38
C VAL A 97 20.65 18.68 -2.76
N GLN A 98 20.47 17.63 -1.95
CA GLN A 98 20.94 16.27 -2.29
C GLN A 98 20.24 15.69 -3.53
N ARG A 99 18.97 16.05 -3.75
CA ARG A 99 18.21 15.58 -4.91
C ARG A 99 18.65 16.24 -6.23
N VAL A 100 19.21 17.45 -6.15
CA VAL A 100 19.83 18.14 -7.29
C VAL A 100 21.24 17.62 -7.53
N LEU A 101 22.03 17.39 -6.47
CA LEU A 101 23.41 16.88 -6.58
C LEU A 101 23.48 15.45 -7.14
N GLY A 102 22.57 14.56 -6.74
CA GLY A 102 22.49 13.20 -7.30
C GLY A 102 22.08 13.17 -8.77
N LEU A 103 21.44 14.22 -9.28
CA LEU A 103 21.05 14.36 -10.69
C LEU A 103 22.21 14.88 -11.56
N ILE A 104 23.29 15.39 -10.93
CA ILE A 104 24.46 15.96 -11.59
C ILE A 104 25.69 15.03 -11.49
N GLY A 105 25.55 13.86 -10.85
CA GLY A 105 26.60 12.82 -10.85
C GLY A 105 27.86 13.17 -10.04
N LEU A 106 27.73 14.01 -9.00
CA LEU A 106 28.79 14.27 -8.03
C LEU A 106 28.40 13.64 -6.69
N GLY A 107 28.73 12.35 -6.55
CA GLY A 107 28.60 11.56 -5.33
C GLY A 107 29.67 10.49 -5.28
#